data_AF-A0A4P9Z321-F1
#
_entry.id   AF-A0A4P9Z321-F1
#
_cell.length_a   1.000
_cell.length_b   1.000
_cell.length_c   1.000
_cell.angle_alpha   90.00
_cell.angle_beta   90.00
_cell.angle_gamma   90.00
#
_symmetry.space_group_name_H-M   'P 1'
#
loop_
_entity.id
_entity.type
_entity.pdbx_description
1 polymer ?
#
loop_
_entity_poly.entity_id
_entity_poly.type
_entity_poly.pdbx_seq_one_letter_code
_entity_poly.pdbx_strand_id
1 'polypeptide(L)'
;MQRDITRSTHMRALVFADTDPTQVAVYIDGVFKGNMAYTGRGSRDDAPGEYIPLWTTPWSPSDYDDRQPHRMRVVATDAHGRVGEDSVLFRVDGQREELDAGWSSLIIHSHFESFFRRWFLSLFVLVTAVLLLPQLHLSCLALAGRDVDWRARSLAALYRAQSRPAVRLHQRMAMLLHTQLLRWRHRFYAMTEQPAAWTAIYGHFLWIICMPLCPALLFYNNADLGLSWVYLYGVWVDNRWLPMLDTWAMPTVMLGLLEFWALVYIVVAVGDVDLASSLSAKHPMVARPYSRKLPIRLCVALYLLLQIVWHVSGWRIGRWPSLVGGIGTFWWVCTQTWLVWRYGFSASIIQHAEDSRAAKTAALDATSKED
;
A
#
# COMPACT_ATOMS: atom_id res chain seq x y z
N MET A 1 23.38 15.01 15.80
CA MET A 1 24.16 16.25 15.95
C MET A 1 23.91 17.10 14.72
N GLN A 2 22.94 18.01 14.79
CA GLN A 2 22.52 18.84 13.65
C GLN A 2 23.55 19.96 13.51
N ARG A 3 24.33 19.95 12.43
CA ARG A 3 25.31 21.01 12.16
C ARG A 3 24.52 22.24 11.68
N ASP A 4 24.65 23.31 12.43
CA ASP A 4 23.95 24.57 12.22
C ASP A 4 24.58 25.37 11.06
N ILE A 5 23.75 25.85 10.14
CA ILE A 5 24.18 26.63 8.97
C ILE A 5 24.79 27.98 9.38
N THR A 6 24.39 28.51 10.54
CA THR A 6 24.91 29.77 11.11
C THR A 6 26.42 29.76 11.34
N ARG A 7 27.03 28.56 11.46
CA ARG A 7 28.48 28.39 11.68
C ARG A 7 29.22 27.96 10.42
N SER A 8 28.55 27.91 9.27
CA SER A 8 29.16 27.46 8.03
C SER A 8 30.15 28.51 7.51
N THR A 9 31.42 28.13 7.34
CA THR A 9 32.45 29.01 6.77
C THR A 9 32.59 28.87 5.26
N HIS A 10 32.02 27.82 4.67
CA HIS A 10 32.17 27.50 3.25
C HIS A 10 30.85 27.00 2.66
N MET A 11 30.54 27.46 1.46
CA MET A 11 29.58 26.79 0.57
C MET A 11 30.26 25.58 -0.06
N ARG A 12 29.50 24.50 -0.22
CA ARG A 12 29.98 23.21 -0.75
C ARG A 12 29.04 22.73 -1.83
N ALA A 13 29.58 22.36 -2.98
CA ALA A 13 28.82 21.78 -4.09
C ALA A 13 29.50 20.49 -4.56
N LEU A 14 28.71 19.45 -4.80
CA LEU A 14 29.16 18.24 -5.49
C LEU A 14 28.73 18.37 -6.95
N VAL A 15 29.70 18.47 -7.86
CA VAL A 15 29.44 18.75 -9.28
C VAL A 15 29.78 17.54 -10.12
N PHE A 16 28.76 16.80 -10.56
CA PHE A 16 28.92 15.65 -11.45
C PHE A 16 28.67 16.10 -12.90
N ALA A 17 29.61 15.80 -13.79
CA ALA A 17 29.53 16.14 -15.21
C ALA A 17 30.14 15.02 -16.06
N ASP A 18 29.79 14.96 -17.35
CA ASP A 18 30.35 13.96 -18.29
C ASP A 18 31.81 14.23 -18.66
N THR A 19 32.26 15.47 -18.45
CA THR A 19 33.65 15.91 -18.60
C THR A 19 33.98 16.84 -17.44
N ASP A 20 35.27 16.96 -17.11
CA ASP A 20 35.68 17.70 -15.92
C ASP A 20 35.25 19.18 -15.99
N PRO A 21 34.61 19.71 -14.92
CA PRO A 21 34.26 21.11 -14.85
C PRO A 21 35.51 21.99 -14.88
N THR A 22 35.54 22.98 -15.77
CA THR A 22 36.63 23.98 -15.83
C THR A 22 36.33 25.18 -14.95
N GLN A 23 35.05 25.52 -14.79
CA GLN A 23 34.62 26.64 -13.96
C GLN A 23 33.36 26.25 -13.20
N VAL A 24 33.36 26.52 -11.89
CA VAL A 24 32.17 26.42 -11.04
C VAL A 24 31.97 27.76 -10.37
N ALA A 25 30.80 28.37 -10.55
CA ALA A 25 30.43 29.66 -10.02
C ALA A 25 29.20 29.52 -9.13
N VAL A 26 29.12 30.34 -8.08
CA VAL A 26 27.95 30.38 -7.20
C VAL A 26 27.37 31.78 -7.14
N TYR A 27 26.04 31.82 -7.15
CA TYR A 27 25.22 33.01 -7.06
C TYR A 27 24.27 32.84 -5.87
N ILE A 28 24.02 33.92 -5.14
CA ILE A 28 22.94 33.97 -4.15
C ILE A 28 22.04 35.13 -4.51
N ASP A 29 20.74 34.86 -4.69
CA ASP A 29 19.74 35.84 -5.11
C ASP A 29 20.11 36.58 -6.40
N GLY A 30 20.73 35.84 -7.33
CA GLY A 30 21.22 36.39 -8.60
C GLY A 30 22.56 37.13 -8.51
N VAL A 31 23.08 37.39 -7.32
CA VAL A 31 24.37 38.08 -7.12
C VAL A 31 25.51 37.08 -7.16
N PHE A 32 26.51 37.33 -8.00
CA PHE A 32 27.73 36.52 -8.08
C PHE A 32 28.51 36.58 -6.77
N LYS A 33 28.86 35.42 -6.20
CA LYS A 33 29.59 35.31 -4.94
C LYS A 33 31.04 34.85 -5.11
N GLY A 34 31.35 34.25 -6.25
CA GLY A 34 32.71 33.85 -6.59
C GLY A 34 32.76 32.57 -7.40
N ASN A 35 33.95 32.31 -7.95
CA ASN A 35 34.28 30.99 -8.46
C ASN A 35 34.61 30.07 -7.29
N MET A 36 34.10 28.85 -7.33
CA MET A 36 34.43 27.79 -6.38
C MET A 36 35.75 27.15 -6.77
N ALA A 37 36.55 26.79 -5.77
CA ALA A 37 37.78 26.03 -5.94
C ALA A 37 37.50 24.54 -5.77
N TYR A 38 38.16 23.71 -6.58
CA TYR A 38 38.14 22.27 -6.38
C TYR A 38 38.86 21.93 -5.08
N THR A 39 38.15 21.26 -4.17
CA THR A 39 38.64 20.79 -2.86
C THR A 39 38.29 19.33 -2.64
N GLY A 40 37.96 18.64 -3.74
CA GLY A 40 37.67 17.23 -3.79
C GLY A 40 38.88 16.33 -3.57
N ARG A 41 38.63 15.04 -3.71
CA ARG A 41 39.67 14.00 -3.68
C ARG A 41 39.55 13.18 -4.96
N GLY A 42 40.69 12.75 -5.47
CA GLY A 42 40.79 11.88 -6.63
C GLY A 42 40.50 12.58 -7.95
N SER A 43 40.62 11.80 -9.00
CA SER A 43 40.24 12.07 -10.38
C SER A 43 39.00 11.24 -10.73
N ARG A 44 38.25 11.68 -11.74
CA ARG A 44 37.08 10.95 -12.26
C ARG A 44 37.42 9.52 -12.70
N ASP A 45 38.66 9.30 -13.16
CA ASP A 45 39.14 8.01 -13.65
C ASP A 45 39.65 7.07 -12.54
N ASP A 46 39.61 7.51 -11.27
CA ASP A 46 40.03 6.70 -10.12
C ASP A 46 38.99 5.61 -9.78
N ALA A 47 39.35 4.71 -8.86
CA ALA A 47 38.48 3.61 -8.48
C ALA A 47 37.16 4.11 -7.86
N PRO A 48 36.06 3.33 -7.96
CA PRO A 48 34.78 3.68 -7.34
C PRO A 48 34.94 3.98 -5.84
N GLY A 49 34.57 5.19 -5.41
CA GLY A 49 34.68 5.64 -4.01
C GLY A 49 35.91 6.50 -3.71
N GLU A 50 36.86 6.64 -4.64
CA GLU A 50 38.04 7.50 -4.46
C GLU A 50 37.81 8.92 -4.98
N TYR A 51 36.89 9.09 -5.94
CA TYR A 51 36.52 10.39 -6.51
C TYR A 51 35.40 11.09 -5.74
N ILE A 52 35.69 12.31 -5.27
CA ILE A 52 34.73 13.20 -4.62
C ILE A 52 34.78 14.56 -5.35
N PRO A 53 33.81 14.89 -6.22
CA PRO A 53 33.81 16.12 -7.00
C PRO A 53 33.38 17.36 -6.19
N LEU A 54 34.10 17.65 -5.10
CA LEU A 54 33.76 18.71 -4.16
C LEU A 54 34.36 20.04 -4.56
N TRP A 55 33.51 21.05 -4.68
CA TRP A 55 33.87 22.44 -4.91
C TRP A 55 33.47 23.29 -3.72
N THR A 56 34.34 24.19 -3.29
CA THR A 56 34.10 25.08 -2.15
C THR A 56 34.39 26.54 -2.46
N THR A 57 33.70 27.43 -1.76
CA THR A 57 34.06 28.85 -1.73
C THR A 57 33.74 29.41 -0.34
N PRO A 58 34.56 30.34 0.19
CA PRO A 58 34.27 30.98 1.48
C PRO A 58 33.00 31.82 1.40
N TRP A 59 32.27 31.88 2.51
CA TRP A 59 31.10 32.75 2.65
C TRP A 59 30.85 33.09 4.13
N SER A 60 29.98 34.07 4.38
CA SER A 60 29.51 34.41 5.72
C SER A 60 27.98 34.26 5.80
N PRO A 61 27.45 33.35 6.66
CA PRO A 61 26.01 33.20 6.85
C PRO A 61 25.34 34.46 7.41
N SER A 62 26.09 35.29 8.15
CA SER A 62 25.60 36.56 8.73
C SER A 62 25.02 37.51 7.70
N ASP A 63 25.48 37.42 6.46
CA ASP A 63 25.06 38.32 5.38
C ASP A 63 23.63 37.99 4.88
N TYR A 64 23.08 36.86 5.35
CA TYR A 64 21.82 36.25 4.92
C TYR A 64 20.94 35.83 6.11
N ASP A 65 21.21 36.35 7.31
CA ASP A 65 20.39 36.09 8.50
C ASP A 65 19.27 37.13 8.64
N ASP A 66 18.44 37.26 7.60
CA ASP A 66 17.32 38.20 7.53
C ASP A 66 15.94 37.53 7.72
N ARG A 67 15.94 36.22 8.03
CA ARG A 67 14.76 35.35 8.16
C ARG A 67 13.94 35.19 6.87
N GLN A 68 14.51 35.53 5.72
CA GLN A 68 13.91 35.31 4.40
C GLN A 68 14.53 34.08 3.72
N PRO A 69 13.81 33.45 2.79
CA PRO A 69 14.39 32.45 1.91
C PRO A 69 15.33 33.07 0.87
N HIS A 70 16.52 32.50 0.74
CA HIS A 70 17.51 32.87 -0.26
C HIS A 70 17.70 31.76 -1.27
N ARG A 71 17.97 32.11 -2.53
CA ARG A 71 18.21 31.17 -3.61
C ARG A 71 19.70 31.10 -3.94
N MET A 72 20.34 29.99 -3.55
CA MET A 72 21.68 29.66 -4.00
C MET A 72 21.61 28.95 -5.34
N ARG A 73 22.30 29.46 -6.35
CA ARG A 73 22.41 28.87 -7.68
C ARG A 73 23.87 28.58 -8.00
N VAL A 74 24.17 27.33 -8.35
CA VAL A 74 25.50 26.89 -8.76
C VAL A 74 25.48 26.68 -10.27
N VAL A 75 26.46 27.24 -10.95
CA VAL A 75 26.64 27.14 -12.41
C VAL A 75 27.99 26.48 -12.66
N ALA A 76 27.99 25.37 -13.37
CA ALA A 76 29.20 24.66 -13.76
C ALA A 76 29.34 24.69 -15.28
N THR A 77 30.54 25.02 -15.75
CA THR A 77 30.93 24.98 -17.15
C THR A 77 31.98 23.88 -17.33
N ASP A 78 31.75 22.98 -18.28
CA ASP A 78 32.68 21.90 -18.57
C ASP A 78 33.79 22.31 -19.56
N ALA A 79 34.72 21.41 -19.85
CA ALA A 79 35.81 21.63 -20.80
C ALA A 79 35.35 21.87 -22.25
N HIS A 80 34.10 21.54 -22.59
CA HIS A 80 33.51 21.77 -23.91
C HIS A 80 32.65 23.05 -23.97
N GLY A 81 32.61 23.83 -22.89
CA GLY A 81 31.79 25.03 -22.79
C GLY A 81 30.30 24.75 -22.58
N ARG A 82 29.91 23.52 -22.26
CA ARG A 82 28.53 23.19 -21.86
C ARG A 82 28.31 23.69 -20.44
N VAL A 83 27.16 24.30 -20.21
CA VAL A 83 26.80 24.91 -18.93
C VAL A 83 25.65 24.13 -18.31
N GLY A 84 25.83 23.68 -17.07
CA GLY A 84 24.78 23.14 -16.21
C GLY A 84 24.54 24.07 -15.03
N GLU A 85 23.29 24.19 -14.59
CA GLU A 85 22.96 24.94 -13.39
C GLU A 85 21.97 24.18 -12.51
N ASP A 86 22.08 24.36 -11.21
CA ASP A 86 21.13 23.89 -10.22
C ASP A 86 20.93 24.97 -9.14
N SER A 87 19.77 24.94 -8.48
CA SER A 87 19.45 25.92 -7.44
C SER A 87 18.74 25.31 -6.25
N VAL A 88 19.09 25.78 -5.06
CA VAL A 88 18.47 25.37 -3.80
C VAL A 88 18.03 26.61 -3.02
N LEU A 89 16.85 26.53 -2.41
CA LEU A 89 16.37 27.51 -1.45
C LEU A 89 16.90 27.16 -0.05
N PHE A 90 17.39 28.17 0.67
CA PHE A 90 17.87 27.99 2.04
C PHE A 90 17.48 29.18 2.91
N ARG A 91 17.45 28.94 4.23
CA ARG A 91 17.32 29.97 5.27
C ARG A 91 18.41 29.76 6.31
N VAL A 92 18.96 30.85 6.83
CA VAL A 92 20.04 30.82 7.83
C VAL A 92 19.52 30.55 9.25
N ASP A 93 18.27 30.90 9.52
CA ASP A 93 17.61 30.72 10.83
C ASP A 93 17.21 29.26 11.16
N GLY A 94 17.58 28.31 10.30
CA GLY A 94 17.32 26.88 10.48
C GLY A 94 15.86 26.46 10.23
N GLN A 95 14.99 27.39 9.84
CA GLN A 95 13.64 27.07 9.39
C GLN A 95 13.71 26.45 7.99
N ARG A 96 12.93 25.40 7.73
CA ARG A 96 12.75 24.89 6.36
C ARG A 96 11.72 25.76 5.66
N GLU A 97 12.00 26.16 4.43
CA GLU A 97 10.97 26.64 3.51
C GLU A 97 9.85 25.58 3.43
N GLU A 98 8.61 26.03 3.51
CA GLU A 98 7.46 25.18 3.23
C GLU A 98 7.55 24.79 1.75
N LEU A 99 7.99 23.56 1.48
CA LEU A 99 7.81 22.98 0.16
C LEU A 99 6.30 22.98 -0.10
N ASP A 100 5.84 23.88 -0.99
CA ASP A 100 4.45 23.94 -1.43
C ASP A 100 4.16 22.72 -2.31
N ALA A 101 4.06 21.58 -1.64
CA ALA A 101 3.85 20.28 -2.23
C ALA A 101 2.39 19.81 -2.02
N GLY A 102 1.48 20.77 -1.76
CA GLY A 102 0.07 20.53 -1.48
C GLY A 102 -0.14 19.52 -0.36
N TRP A 103 -1.00 18.52 -0.58
CA TRP A 103 -1.28 17.45 0.40
C TRP A 103 -0.04 16.67 0.85
N SER A 104 1.04 16.66 0.06
CA SER A 104 2.28 16.01 0.48
C SER A 104 3.09 16.84 1.48
N SER A 105 2.86 18.17 1.60
CA SER A 105 3.50 18.98 2.64
C SER A 105 3.01 18.57 4.04
N LEU A 106 1.73 18.19 4.20
CA LEU A 106 1.19 17.65 5.46
C LEU A 106 1.92 16.38 5.90
N ILE A 107 2.32 15.54 4.94
CA ILE A 107 3.09 14.33 5.18
C ILE A 107 4.54 14.70 5.50
N ILE A 108 5.10 15.71 4.82
CA ILE A 108 6.46 16.21 5.02
C ILE A 108 6.70 16.88 6.36
N HIS A 109 5.71 17.62 6.86
CA HIS A 109 5.73 18.23 8.18
C HIS A 109 5.43 17.24 9.31
N SER A 110 4.84 16.07 8.98
CA SER A 110 4.70 15.01 9.97
C SER A 110 6.06 14.37 10.25
N HIS A 111 6.29 13.92 11.49
CA HIS A 111 7.37 12.97 11.77
C HIS A 111 7.08 11.68 10.98
N PHE A 112 7.55 11.62 9.73
CA PHE A 112 7.26 10.58 8.74
C PHE A 112 7.28 9.17 9.35
N GLU A 113 8.37 8.86 10.05
CA GLU A 113 8.58 7.58 10.71
C GLU A 113 7.46 7.24 11.70
N SER A 114 7.06 8.21 12.53
CA SER A 114 6.02 8.04 13.54
C SER A 114 4.61 8.06 12.95
N PHE A 115 4.36 8.81 11.87
CA PHE A 115 3.06 8.87 11.22
C PHE A 115 2.74 7.53 10.54
N PHE A 116 3.60 7.08 9.63
CA PHE A 116 3.36 5.85 8.87
C PHE A 116 3.33 4.61 9.76
N ARG A 117 4.20 4.54 10.78
CA ARG A 117 4.15 3.47 11.78
C ARG A 117 2.79 3.40 12.48
N ARG A 118 2.26 4.54 12.95
CA ARG A 118 0.96 4.59 13.64
C ARG A 118 -0.20 4.31 12.69
N TRP A 119 -0.19 4.89 11.50
CA TRP A 119 -1.19 4.65 10.46
C TRP A 119 -1.26 3.17 10.09
N PHE A 120 -0.11 2.55 9.85
CA PHE A 120 -0.02 1.14 9.50
C PHE A 120 -0.54 0.23 10.62
N LEU A 121 -0.07 0.44 11.86
CA LEU A 121 -0.55 -0.31 13.01
C LEU A 121 -2.07 -0.17 13.19
N SER A 122 -2.61 1.04 12.98
CA SER A 122 -4.05 1.29 13.08
C SER A 122 -4.84 0.53 12.01
N LEU A 123 -4.37 0.56 10.75
CA LEU A 123 -4.98 -0.20 9.66
C LEU A 123 -4.89 -1.70 9.90
N PHE A 124 -3.75 -2.20 10.40
CA PHE A 124 -3.61 -3.61 10.72
C PHE A 124 -4.57 -4.04 11.83
N VAL A 125 -4.62 -3.30 12.94
CA VAL A 125 -5.56 -3.58 14.04
C VAL A 125 -6.99 -3.58 13.53
N LEU A 126 -7.34 -2.63 12.65
CA LEU A 126 -8.66 -2.57 12.03
C LEU A 126 -8.95 -3.81 11.16
N VAL A 127 -8.06 -4.17 10.24
CA VAL A 127 -8.25 -5.35 9.36
C VAL A 127 -8.32 -6.64 10.17
N THR A 128 -7.41 -6.81 11.13
CA THR A 128 -7.40 -7.96 12.04
C THR A 128 -8.68 -8.04 12.86
N ALA A 129 -9.17 -6.92 13.38
CA ALA A 129 -10.45 -6.87 14.08
C ALA A 129 -11.60 -7.27 13.15
N VAL A 130 -11.63 -6.76 11.91
CA VAL A 130 -12.67 -7.09 10.93
C VAL A 130 -12.65 -8.59 10.56
N LEU A 131 -11.48 -9.22 10.53
CA LEU A 131 -11.34 -10.66 10.24
C LEU A 131 -11.61 -11.57 11.44
N LEU A 132 -11.19 -11.17 12.65
CA LEU A 132 -11.28 -11.99 13.86
C LEU A 132 -12.60 -11.83 14.62
N LEU A 133 -13.17 -10.63 14.68
CA LEU A 133 -14.40 -10.40 15.45
C LEU A 133 -15.58 -11.28 15.01
N PRO A 134 -15.84 -11.48 13.71
CA PRO A 134 -16.90 -12.40 13.28
C PRO A 134 -16.60 -13.85 13.70
N GLN A 135 -15.34 -14.29 13.59
CA GLN A 135 -14.92 -15.64 13.97
C GLN A 135 -15.12 -15.86 15.47
N LEU A 136 -14.61 -14.93 16.30
CA LEU A 136 -14.75 -14.97 17.76
C LEU A 136 -16.23 -14.95 18.17
N HIS A 137 -17.04 -14.13 17.51
CA HIS A 137 -18.48 -14.07 17.80
C HIS A 137 -19.18 -15.40 17.47
N LEU A 138 -18.89 -16.02 16.30
CA LEU A 138 -19.44 -17.34 15.97
C LEU A 138 -18.98 -18.41 16.97
N SER A 139 -17.69 -18.43 17.33
CA SER A 139 -17.18 -19.36 18.34
C SER A 139 -17.83 -19.14 19.71
N CYS A 140 -18.08 -17.90 20.12
CA CYS A 140 -18.81 -17.59 21.36
C CYS A 140 -20.27 -18.07 21.31
N LEU A 141 -20.94 -17.93 20.16
CA LEU A 141 -22.31 -18.43 19.98
C LEU A 141 -22.36 -19.95 20.06
N ALA A 142 -21.40 -20.64 19.41
CA ALA A 142 -21.27 -22.09 19.45
C ALA A 142 -21.03 -22.59 20.88
N LEU A 143 -20.08 -21.98 21.60
CA LEU A 143 -19.79 -22.30 23.01
C LEU A 143 -20.99 -22.06 23.93
N ALA A 144 -21.80 -21.04 23.66
CA ALA A 144 -22.99 -20.73 24.44
C ALA A 144 -24.18 -21.67 24.14
N GLY A 145 -24.02 -22.69 23.28
CA GLY A 145 -25.12 -23.54 22.81
C GLY A 145 -26.18 -22.75 22.02
N ARG A 146 -25.85 -21.52 21.61
CA ARG A 146 -26.69 -20.62 20.82
C ARG A 146 -26.23 -20.58 19.39
N ASP A 147 -25.83 -21.74 18.87
CA ASP A 147 -25.56 -22.00 17.46
C ASP A 147 -26.84 -21.96 16.60
N VAL A 148 -27.73 -21.04 16.98
CA VAL A 148 -28.94 -20.70 16.26
C VAL A 148 -28.48 -20.13 14.93
N ASP A 149 -28.99 -20.68 13.83
CA ASP A 149 -28.76 -20.28 12.45
C ASP A 149 -28.54 -18.78 12.26
N TRP A 150 -27.29 -18.33 12.43
CA TRP A 150 -26.94 -16.92 12.26
C TRP A 150 -27.23 -16.53 10.80
N ARG A 151 -27.08 -17.49 9.87
CA ARG A 151 -27.48 -17.39 8.47
C ARG A 151 -28.95 -17.03 8.35
N ALA A 152 -29.86 -17.83 8.91
CA ALA A 152 -31.30 -17.57 8.85
C ALA A 152 -31.67 -16.21 9.46
N ARG A 153 -31.07 -15.85 10.60
CA ARG A 153 -31.31 -14.54 11.25
C ARG A 153 -30.79 -13.37 10.43
N SER A 154 -29.61 -13.51 9.82
CA SER A 154 -29.02 -12.46 8.98
C SER A 154 -29.83 -12.25 7.69
N LEU A 155 -30.29 -13.34 7.06
CA LEU A 155 -31.16 -13.31 5.89
C LEU A 155 -32.53 -12.73 6.23
N ALA A 156 -33.14 -13.14 7.35
CA ALA A 156 -34.42 -12.58 7.80
C ALA A 156 -34.31 -11.07 8.06
N ALA A 157 -33.21 -10.60 8.66
CA ALA A 157 -32.97 -9.17 8.84
C ALA A 157 -32.83 -8.43 7.50
N LEU A 158 -32.13 -9.02 6.53
CA LEU A 158 -31.99 -8.46 5.18
C LEU A 158 -33.33 -8.37 4.43
N TYR A 159 -34.15 -9.42 4.50
CA TYR A 159 -35.49 -9.42 3.91
C TYR A 159 -36.38 -8.35 4.55
N ARG A 160 -36.40 -8.23 5.88
CA ARG A 160 -37.16 -7.20 6.59
C ARG A 160 -36.69 -5.79 6.26
N ALA A 161 -35.39 -5.59 6.06
CA ALA A 161 -34.85 -4.29 5.67
C ALA A 161 -35.27 -3.90 4.24
N GLN A 162 -35.33 -4.87 3.32
CA GLN A 162 -35.73 -4.64 1.92
C GLN A 162 -37.24 -4.45 1.74
N SER A 163 -38.07 -5.09 2.57
CA SER A 163 -39.53 -5.00 2.46
C SER A 163 -40.13 -3.73 3.07
N ARG A 164 -39.34 -2.90 3.76
CA ARG A 164 -39.82 -1.66 4.36
C ARG A 164 -40.04 -0.57 3.31
N PRO A 165 -41.27 -0.05 3.16
CA PRO A 165 -41.51 1.06 2.23
C PRO A 165 -40.87 2.35 2.73
N ALA A 166 -40.08 3.00 1.87
CA ALA A 166 -39.52 4.32 2.14
C ALA A 166 -40.31 5.41 1.44
N VAL A 167 -40.92 6.31 2.20
CA VAL A 167 -41.66 7.44 1.64
C VAL A 167 -40.73 8.62 1.35
N ARG A 168 -39.75 8.89 2.24
CA ARG A 168 -38.86 10.07 2.15
C ARG A 168 -37.43 9.73 1.72
N LEU A 169 -36.72 10.68 1.10
CA LEU A 169 -35.35 10.50 0.60
C LEU A 169 -34.35 10.11 1.70
N HIS A 170 -34.36 10.78 2.86
CA HIS A 170 -33.46 10.44 3.98
C HIS A 170 -33.72 9.03 4.52
N GLN A 171 -34.98 8.57 4.53
CA GLN A 171 -35.34 7.20 4.91
C GLN A 171 -34.81 6.20 3.88
N ARG A 172 -34.83 6.54 2.58
CA ARG A 172 -34.21 5.73 1.53
C ARG A 172 -32.71 5.61 1.73
N MET A 173 -32.01 6.73 1.96
CA MET A 173 -30.56 6.70 2.21
C MET A 173 -30.20 5.89 3.45
N ALA A 174 -30.93 6.09 4.55
CA ALA A 174 -30.72 5.34 5.80
C ALA A 174 -30.98 3.84 5.61
N MET A 175 -32.04 3.46 4.89
CA MET A 175 -32.31 2.05 4.59
C MET A 175 -31.30 1.43 3.63
N LEU A 176 -30.80 2.18 2.64
CA LEU A 176 -29.72 1.73 1.78
C LEU A 176 -28.46 1.46 2.61
N LEU A 177 -28.05 2.42 3.46
CA LEU A 177 -26.89 2.25 4.33
C LEU A 177 -27.07 1.05 5.28
N HIS A 178 -28.22 0.94 5.94
CA HIS A 178 -28.52 -0.17 6.83
C HIS A 178 -28.49 -1.53 6.11
N THR A 179 -29.08 -1.60 4.91
CA THR A 179 -29.07 -2.82 4.08
C THR A 179 -27.64 -3.18 3.66
N GLN A 180 -26.81 -2.20 3.30
CA GLN A 180 -25.41 -2.45 2.98
C GLN A 180 -24.61 -2.94 4.19
N LEU A 181 -24.83 -2.35 5.38
CA LEU A 181 -24.20 -2.82 6.62
C LEU A 181 -24.60 -4.27 6.94
N LEU A 182 -25.87 -4.62 6.78
CA LEU A 182 -26.33 -5.99 6.98
C LEU A 182 -25.73 -6.97 5.96
N ARG A 183 -25.57 -6.55 4.70
CA ARG A 183 -24.90 -7.35 3.66
C ARG A 183 -23.43 -7.57 3.97
N TRP A 184 -22.70 -6.51 4.35
CA TRP A 184 -21.31 -6.62 4.79
C TRP A 184 -21.17 -7.55 5.98
N ARG A 185 -22.02 -7.39 6.99
CA ARG A 185 -22.07 -8.28 8.14
C ARG A 185 -22.25 -9.73 7.72
N HIS A 186 -23.25 -10.02 6.87
CA HIS A 186 -23.49 -11.37 6.36
C HIS A 186 -22.27 -11.93 5.60
N ARG A 187 -21.65 -11.13 4.72
CA ARG A 187 -20.46 -11.55 3.96
C ARG A 187 -19.27 -11.91 4.86
N PHE A 188 -19.02 -11.13 5.91
CA PHE A 188 -17.94 -11.43 6.85
C PHE A 188 -18.19 -12.74 7.62
N TYR A 189 -19.43 -12.98 8.05
CA TYR A 189 -19.79 -14.26 8.70
C TYR A 189 -19.73 -15.46 7.73
N ALA A 190 -20.17 -15.28 6.48
CA ALA A 190 -20.07 -16.32 5.46
C ALA A 190 -18.59 -16.66 5.14
N MET A 191 -17.71 -15.67 5.14
CA MET A 191 -16.28 -15.87 4.94
C MET A 191 -15.64 -16.67 6.09
N THR A 192 -16.04 -16.43 7.34
CA THR A 192 -15.51 -17.16 8.50
C THR A 192 -15.85 -18.64 8.50
N GLU A 193 -16.96 -19.03 7.89
CA GLU A 193 -17.33 -20.43 7.71
C GLU A 193 -16.58 -21.13 6.58
N GLN A 194 -15.67 -20.42 5.90
CA GLN A 194 -14.80 -20.98 4.88
C GLN A 194 -13.34 -20.94 5.38
N PRO A 195 -12.91 -21.93 6.19
CA PRO A 195 -11.61 -21.90 6.86
C PRO A 195 -10.45 -21.68 5.90
N ALA A 196 -10.51 -22.28 4.69
CA ALA A 196 -9.47 -22.14 3.70
C ALA A 196 -9.33 -20.70 3.17
N ALA A 197 -10.45 -20.03 2.87
CA ALA A 197 -10.42 -18.65 2.40
C ALA A 197 -10.00 -17.69 3.52
N TRP A 198 -10.59 -17.86 4.70
CA TRP A 198 -10.27 -17.06 5.87
C TRP A 198 -8.79 -17.20 6.25
N THR A 199 -8.27 -18.42 6.35
CA THR A 199 -6.87 -18.68 6.72
C THR A 199 -5.89 -18.13 5.69
N ALA A 200 -6.22 -18.26 4.39
CA ALA A 200 -5.37 -17.73 3.32
C ALA A 200 -5.28 -16.20 3.39
N ILE A 201 -6.40 -15.51 3.60
CA ILE A 201 -6.46 -14.05 3.75
C ILE A 201 -5.73 -13.61 5.04
N TYR A 202 -6.07 -14.22 6.17
CA TYR A 202 -5.50 -13.85 7.46
C TYR A 202 -3.99 -14.12 7.52
N GLY A 203 -3.56 -15.29 7.05
CA GLY A 203 -2.14 -15.66 6.95
C GLY A 203 -1.36 -14.72 6.05
N HIS A 204 -1.97 -14.24 4.96
CA HIS A 204 -1.37 -13.21 4.11
C HIS A 204 -1.19 -11.86 4.81
N PHE A 205 -2.22 -11.38 5.54
CA PHE A 205 -2.08 -10.16 6.32
C PHE A 205 -0.98 -10.26 7.39
N LEU A 206 -0.90 -11.40 8.08
CA LEU A 206 0.20 -11.68 9.01
C LEU A 206 1.56 -11.69 8.30
N TRP A 207 1.63 -12.29 7.11
CA TRP A 207 2.85 -12.32 6.30
C TRP A 207 3.34 -10.91 6.00
N ILE A 208 2.49 -10.05 5.44
CA ILE A 208 2.87 -8.69 5.02
C ILE A 208 3.50 -7.88 6.17
N ILE A 209 3.12 -8.18 7.42
CA ILE A 209 3.59 -7.47 8.60
C ILE A 209 4.87 -8.06 9.17
N CYS A 210 4.89 -9.38 9.28
CA CYS A 210 5.92 -10.08 10.04
C CYS A 210 7.09 -10.52 9.16
N MET A 211 6.84 -10.76 7.88
CA MET A 211 7.82 -11.33 6.97
C MET A 211 8.39 -10.28 6.03
N PRO A 212 9.66 -10.47 5.59
CA PRO A 212 10.21 -9.63 4.56
C PRO A 212 9.40 -9.80 3.26
N LEU A 213 9.13 -8.69 2.60
CA LEU A 213 8.49 -8.67 1.29
C LEU A 213 9.45 -9.25 0.26
N CYS A 214 10.71 -8.82 0.31
CA CYS A 214 11.74 -9.31 -0.59
C CYS A 214 13.15 -9.10 -0.05
N PRO A 215 14.11 -9.96 -0.44
CA PRO A 215 15.52 -9.66 -0.30
C PRO A 215 15.93 -8.64 -1.37
N ALA A 216 16.71 -7.61 -1.05
CA ALA A 216 17.21 -6.64 -2.02
C ALA A 216 18.69 -6.30 -1.78
N LEU A 217 19.41 -5.99 -2.86
CA LEU A 217 20.72 -5.35 -2.80
C LEU A 217 20.50 -3.83 -2.93
N LEU A 218 20.24 -3.17 -1.81
CA LEU A 218 19.93 -1.73 -1.80
C LEU A 218 21.16 -0.85 -2.00
N PHE A 219 22.35 -1.35 -1.63
CA PHE A 219 23.61 -0.62 -1.72
C PHE A 219 24.53 -1.31 -2.73
N TYR A 220 24.33 -1.02 -4.02
CA TYR A 220 25.05 -1.66 -5.13
C TYR A 220 26.58 -1.50 -5.03
N ASN A 221 27.05 -0.42 -4.39
CA ASN A 221 28.48 -0.10 -4.28
C ASN A 221 29.17 -0.68 -3.04
N ASN A 222 28.45 -1.37 -2.15
CA ASN A 222 29.03 -1.97 -0.94
C ASN A 222 28.75 -3.48 -0.94
N ALA A 223 29.61 -4.23 -1.65
CA ALA A 223 29.53 -5.70 -1.71
C ALA A 223 29.55 -6.35 -0.32
N ASP A 224 30.15 -5.68 0.67
CA ASP A 224 30.30 -6.18 2.05
C ASP A 224 29.02 -6.09 2.89
N LEU A 225 28.03 -5.27 2.51
CA LEU A 225 26.81 -5.07 3.30
C LEU A 225 25.81 -6.24 3.17
N GLY A 226 26.09 -7.22 2.32
CA GLY A 226 25.30 -8.44 2.17
C GLY A 226 23.86 -8.20 1.67
N LEU A 227 23.04 -9.25 1.77
CA LEU A 227 21.64 -9.24 1.37
C LEU A 227 20.81 -8.43 2.38
N SER A 228 20.11 -7.39 1.91
CA SER A 228 19.17 -6.65 2.75
C SER A 228 17.77 -7.27 2.68
N TRP A 229 17.00 -7.20 3.75
CA TRP A 229 15.60 -7.64 3.75
C TRP A 229 14.68 -6.42 3.77
N VAL A 230 13.88 -6.28 2.73
CA VAL A 230 12.89 -5.22 2.61
C VAL A 230 11.62 -5.68 3.29
N TYR A 231 11.20 -4.92 4.28
CA TYR A 231 9.90 -5.04 4.91
C TYR A 231 9.02 -3.90 4.43
N LEU A 232 7.75 -4.00 4.76
CA LEU A 232 6.77 -2.99 4.41
C LEU A 232 7.12 -1.63 5.01
N TYR A 233 7.60 -1.56 6.26
CA TYR A 233 7.83 -0.30 6.97
C TYR A 233 9.32 0.07 7.13
N GLY A 234 10.20 -0.60 6.41
CA GLY A 234 11.64 -0.33 6.44
C GLY A 234 12.47 -1.49 5.93
N VAL A 235 13.77 -1.43 6.18
CA VAL A 235 14.72 -2.42 5.67
C VAL A 235 15.62 -2.87 6.81
N TRP A 236 15.84 -4.18 6.86
CA TRP A 236 16.87 -4.78 7.68
C TRP A 236 18.15 -4.95 6.86
N VAL A 237 19.22 -4.23 7.25
CA VAL A 237 20.54 -4.26 6.60
C VAL A 237 21.59 -4.39 7.69
N ASP A 238 22.52 -5.34 7.55
CA ASP A 238 23.67 -5.48 8.46
C ASP A 238 23.29 -5.43 9.96
N ASN A 239 22.29 -6.24 10.35
CA ASN A 239 21.73 -6.30 11.71
C ASN A 239 21.18 -4.96 12.25
N ARG A 240 20.86 -4.02 11.36
CA ARG A 240 20.28 -2.73 11.70
C ARG A 240 18.97 -2.53 10.96
N TRP A 241 18.02 -1.95 11.69
CA TRP A 241 16.76 -1.50 11.10
C TRP A 241 16.91 -0.08 10.57
N LEU A 242 16.63 0.10 9.28
CA LEU A 242 16.63 1.38 8.60
C LEU A 242 15.20 1.73 8.17
N PRO A 243 14.58 2.79 8.73
CA PRO A 243 13.31 3.28 8.22
C PRO A 243 13.56 3.88 6.83
N MET A 244 12.94 3.34 5.78
CA MET A 244 13.07 3.89 4.43
C MET A 244 12.02 4.97 4.19
N LEU A 245 12.46 6.22 4.08
CA LEU A 245 11.61 7.37 3.83
C LEU A 245 10.93 7.35 2.45
N ASP A 246 11.44 6.59 1.49
CA ASP A 246 10.80 6.41 0.17
C ASP A 246 9.98 5.12 0.06
N THR A 247 10.01 4.28 1.11
CA THR A 247 9.19 3.07 1.06
C THR A 247 7.72 3.37 1.24
N TRP A 248 7.27 4.41 1.95
CA TRP A 248 5.83 4.61 2.28
C TRP A 248 4.89 4.53 1.08
N ALA A 249 5.33 4.95 -0.11
CA ALA A 249 4.54 4.86 -1.33
C ALA A 249 4.23 3.39 -1.68
N MET A 250 5.18 2.49 -1.49
CA MET A 250 5.00 1.04 -1.71
C MET A 250 3.93 0.44 -0.79
N PRO A 251 3.97 0.52 0.56
CA PRO A 251 2.89 0.09 1.43
C PRO A 251 1.59 0.81 1.18
N THR A 252 1.61 2.11 0.91
CA THR A 252 0.36 2.84 0.71
C THR A 252 -0.35 2.37 -0.57
N VAL A 253 0.39 2.17 -1.65
CA VAL A 253 -0.16 1.65 -2.92
C VAL A 253 -0.46 0.16 -2.82
N MET A 254 0.45 -0.65 -2.26
CA MET A 254 0.23 -2.08 -2.08
C MET A 254 -0.92 -2.33 -1.10
N LEU A 255 -0.80 -1.97 0.18
CA LEU A 255 -1.85 -2.20 1.17
C LEU A 255 -3.16 -1.47 0.86
N GLY A 256 -3.06 -0.19 0.51
CA GLY A 256 -4.21 0.71 0.48
C GLY A 256 -5.04 0.57 -0.79
N LEU A 257 -4.38 0.46 -1.95
CA LEU A 257 -5.07 0.24 -3.21
C LEU A 257 -5.18 -1.25 -3.50
N LEU A 258 -4.09 -1.99 -3.55
CA LEU A 258 -4.15 -3.33 -4.14
C LEU A 258 -4.73 -4.38 -3.17
N GLU A 259 -4.22 -4.43 -1.94
CA GLU A 259 -4.60 -5.42 -0.93
C GLU A 259 -6.01 -5.20 -0.38
N PHE A 260 -6.35 -3.95 -0.05
CA PHE A 260 -7.68 -3.61 0.45
C PHE A 260 -8.77 -3.91 -0.58
N TRP A 261 -8.59 -3.52 -1.85
CA TRP A 261 -9.59 -3.80 -2.89
C TRP A 261 -9.72 -5.28 -3.19
N ALA A 262 -8.62 -6.04 -3.12
CA ALA A 262 -8.68 -7.49 -3.24
C ALA A 262 -9.43 -8.15 -2.08
N LEU A 263 -9.18 -7.72 -0.84
CA LEU A 263 -9.93 -8.18 0.34
C LEU A 263 -11.43 -7.89 0.18
N VAL A 264 -11.77 -6.65 -0.19
CA VAL A 264 -13.16 -6.23 -0.47
C VAL A 264 -13.77 -7.12 -1.54
N TYR A 265 -13.06 -7.38 -2.64
CA TYR A 265 -13.55 -8.26 -3.71
C TYR A 265 -13.78 -9.69 -3.23
N ILE A 266 -12.84 -10.26 -2.47
CA ILE A 266 -12.94 -11.64 -1.99
C ILE A 266 -14.11 -11.77 -1.01
N VAL A 267 -14.26 -10.85 -0.05
CA VAL A 267 -15.39 -10.83 0.90
C VAL A 267 -16.73 -10.70 0.15
N VAL A 268 -16.78 -9.84 -0.87
CA VAL A 268 -17.96 -9.70 -1.75
C VAL A 268 -18.23 -10.98 -2.51
N ALA A 269 -17.21 -11.60 -3.12
CA ALA A 269 -17.37 -12.79 -3.94
C ALA A 269 -17.84 -14.00 -3.11
N VAL A 270 -17.25 -14.19 -1.92
CA VAL A 270 -17.63 -15.28 -1.00
C VAL A 270 -19.06 -15.09 -0.49
N GLY A 271 -19.38 -13.92 0.06
CA GLY A 271 -20.69 -13.72 0.66
C GLY A 271 -21.83 -13.43 -0.32
N ASP A 272 -21.55 -12.95 -1.55
CA ASP A 272 -22.60 -12.82 -2.57
C ASP A 272 -23.00 -14.17 -3.17
N VAL A 273 -22.11 -15.15 -3.15
CA VAL A 273 -22.46 -16.52 -3.53
C VAL A 273 -23.46 -17.10 -2.54
N ASP A 274 -23.21 -16.95 -1.24
CA ASP A 274 -24.12 -17.40 -0.18
C ASP A 274 -25.44 -16.63 -0.16
N LEU A 275 -25.37 -15.31 -0.37
CA LEU A 275 -26.56 -14.47 -0.43
C LEU A 275 -27.42 -14.79 -1.67
N ALA A 276 -26.79 -14.98 -2.83
CA ALA A 276 -27.48 -15.32 -4.06
C ALA A 276 -28.15 -16.71 -3.97
N SER A 277 -27.46 -17.73 -3.47
CA SER A 277 -28.04 -19.07 -3.31
C SER A 277 -29.24 -19.04 -2.35
N SER A 278 -29.15 -18.25 -1.28
CA SER A 278 -30.18 -18.15 -0.25
C SER A 278 -31.42 -17.34 -0.69
N LEU A 279 -31.25 -16.28 -1.48
CA LEU A 279 -32.34 -15.40 -1.91
C LEU A 279 -33.02 -15.85 -3.22
N SER A 280 -32.35 -16.65 -4.06
CA SER A 280 -32.72 -16.96 -5.45
C SER A 280 -33.90 -17.95 -5.62
N ALA A 281 -34.45 -18.53 -4.55
CA ALA A 281 -35.50 -19.54 -4.66
C ALA A 281 -36.79 -19.09 -5.39
N LYS A 282 -37.06 -17.77 -5.50
CA LYS A 282 -38.24 -17.23 -6.22
C LYS A 282 -37.93 -16.45 -7.50
N HIS A 283 -36.72 -15.93 -7.71
CA HIS A 283 -36.37 -15.10 -8.88
C HIS A 283 -34.91 -15.31 -9.35
N PRO A 284 -34.64 -16.30 -10.20
CA PRO A 284 -33.27 -16.72 -10.55
C PRO A 284 -32.48 -15.71 -11.38
N MET A 285 -33.14 -14.79 -12.10
CA MET A 285 -32.46 -13.80 -12.95
C MET A 285 -32.03 -12.52 -12.21
N VAL A 286 -32.67 -12.17 -11.09
CA VAL A 286 -32.33 -10.97 -10.30
C VAL A 286 -31.18 -11.26 -9.31
N ALA A 287 -30.92 -12.54 -9.02
CA ALA A 287 -29.97 -12.99 -7.99
C ALA A 287 -28.61 -13.43 -8.55
N ARG A 288 -28.13 -12.89 -9.68
CA ARG A 288 -26.74 -13.14 -10.08
C ARG A 288 -25.78 -12.44 -9.09
N PRO A 289 -24.86 -13.17 -8.43
CA PRO A 289 -23.85 -12.59 -7.56
C PRO A 289 -23.12 -11.43 -8.25
N TYR A 290 -22.79 -10.35 -7.54
CA TYR A 290 -22.08 -9.22 -8.16
C TYR A 290 -20.75 -9.68 -8.76
N SER A 291 -20.04 -10.61 -8.11
CA SER A 291 -18.81 -11.23 -8.62
C SER A 291 -18.93 -11.88 -10.01
N ARG A 292 -20.16 -12.22 -10.46
CA ARG A 292 -20.42 -12.82 -11.77
C ARG A 292 -20.77 -11.81 -12.85
N LYS A 293 -20.97 -10.53 -12.51
CA LYS A 293 -21.24 -9.49 -13.50
C LYS A 293 -19.99 -9.26 -14.34
N LEU A 294 -20.15 -9.21 -15.67
CA LEU A 294 -19.05 -9.02 -16.62
C LEU A 294 -18.14 -7.83 -16.26
N PRO A 295 -18.68 -6.63 -15.91
CA PRO A 295 -17.82 -5.50 -15.54
C PRO A 295 -16.92 -5.80 -14.34
N ILE A 296 -17.43 -6.53 -13.34
CA ILE A 296 -16.65 -6.87 -12.15
C ILE A 296 -15.56 -7.89 -12.50
N ARG A 297 -15.85 -8.87 -13.34
CA ARG A 297 -14.84 -9.82 -13.85
C ARG A 297 -13.75 -9.12 -14.66
N LEU A 298 -14.13 -8.15 -15.49
CA LEU A 298 -13.19 -7.32 -16.24
C LEU A 298 -12.33 -6.47 -15.30
N CYS A 299 -12.92 -5.86 -14.26
CA CYS A 299 -12.15 -5.14 -13.25
C CYS A 299 -11.15 -6.03 -12.52
N VAL A 300 -11.54 -7.26 -12.16
CA VAL A 300 -10.65 -8.23 -11.51
C VAL A 300 -9.55 -8.68 -12.45
N ALA A 301 -9.88 -8.99 -13.71
CA ALA A 301 -8.89 -9.36 -14.71
C ALA A 301 -7.90 -8.22 -14.99
N LEU A 302 -8.39 -6.98 -15.09
CA LEU A 302 -7.56 -5.79 -15.24
C LEU A 302 -6.69 -5.55 -14.01
N TYR A 303 -7.23 -5.78 -12.81
CA TYR A 303 -6.47 -5.70 -11.56
C TYR A 303 -5.35 -6.76 -11.51
N LEU A 304 -5.64 -8.02 -11.86
CA LEU A 304 -4.63 -9.08 -11.93
C LEU A 304 -3.58 -8.78 -13.01
N LEU A 305 -4.00 -8.23 -14.16
CA LEU A 305 -3.09 -7.80 -15.21
C LEU A 305 -2.21 -6.63 -14.74
N LEU A 306 -2.78 -5.65 -14.04
CA LEU A 306 -2.05 -4.52 -13.49
C LEU A 306 -1.02 -5.00 -12.44
N GLN A 307 -1.38 -5.98 -11.61
CA GLN A 307 -0.46 -6.62 -10.69
C GLN A 307 0.69 -7.29 -11.43
N ILE A 308 0.40 -8.10 -12.45
CA ILE A 308 1.43 -8.73 -13.28
C ILE A 308 2.33 -7.66 -13.92
N VAL A 309 1.76 -6.61 -14.52
CA VAL A 309 2.51 -5.51 -15.13
C VAL A 309 3.35 -4.77 -14.09
N TRP A 310 2.83 -4.53 -12.90
CA TRP A 310 3.57 -3.89 -11.81
C TRP A 310 4.78 -4.75 -11.38
N HIS A 311 4.57 -6.04 -11.18
CA HIS A 311 5.65 -6.97 -10.84
C HIS A 311 6.67 -7.13 -11.98
N VAL A 312 6.22 -7.17 -13.24
CA VAL A 312 7.06 -7.24 -14.44
C VAL A 312 7.79 -5.93 -14.73
N SER A 313 7.21 -4.76 -14.42
CA SER A 313 7.87 -3.45 -14.61
C SER A 313 8.90 -3.19 -13.53
N GLY A 314 8.65 -3.66 -12.30
CA GLY A 314 9.68 -3.74 -11.25
C GLY A 314 10.92 -4.52 -11.67
N TRP A 315 10.78 -5.48 -12.60
CA TRP A 315 11.88 -6.24 -13.20
C TRP A 315 12.83 -5.37 -14.05
N ARG A 316 12.31 -4.33 -14.74
CA ARG A 316 13.10 -3.48 -15.64
C ARG A 316 13.95 -2.42 -14.92
N ILE A 317 13.61 -2.05 -13.68
CA ILE A 317 14.33 -1.04 -12.89
C ILE A 317 15.58 -1.65 -12.21
N GLY A 318 16.19 -2.68 -12.81
CA GLY A 318 17.46 -3.27 -12.33
C GLY A 318 17.39 -4.04 -11.01
N ARG A 319 16.20 -4.23 -10.41
CA ARG A 319 16.01 -4.97 -9.15
C ARG A 319 15.72 -6.45 -9.43
N TRP A 320 16.76 -7.21 -9.80
CA TRP A 320 16.75 -8.68 -9.87
C TRP A 320 16.34 -9.31 -8.51
N PRO A 321 16.10 -10.65 -8.46
CA PRO A 321 14.84 -11.39 -8.26
C PRO A 321 13.91 -11.00 -7.08
N SER A 322 14.21 -9.97 -6.32
CA SER A 322 13.45 -9.51 -5.13
C SER A 322 11.92 -9.43 -5.33
N LEU A 323 11.45 -8.84 -6.43
CA LEU A 323 10.02 -8.57 -6.65
C LEU A 323 9.22 -9.75 -7.24
N VAL A 324 9.89 -10.73 -7.84
CA VAL A 324 9.27 -11.97 -8.37
C VAL A 324 9.50 -13.15 -7.41
N GLY A 325 10.58 -13.12 -6.62
CA GLY A 325 10.97 -14.13 -5.64
C GLY A 325 10.67 -13.77 -4.18
N GLY A 326 10.02 -12.62 -3.94
CA GLY A 326 9.46 -12.32 -2.63
C GLY A 326 8.40 -13.37 -2.30
N ILE A 327 8.68 -14.26 -1.35
CA ILE A 327 7.80 -15.38 -0.98
C ILE A 327 6.38 -14.86 -0.69
N GLY A 328 6.25 -13.68 -0.08
CA GLY A 328 4.96 -13.04 0.18
C GLY A 328 4.19 -12.65 -1.08
N THR A 329 4.85 -12.04 -2.05
CA THR A 329 4.23 -11.62 -3.31
C THR A 329 3.75 -12.82 -4.13
N PHE A 330 4.59 -13.84 -4.26
CA PHE A 330 4.23 -15.07 -4.97
C PHE A 330 3.08 -15.80 -4.28
N TRP A 331 3.20 -16.01 -2.96
CA TRP A 331 2.14 -16.59 -2.13
C TRP A 331 0.82 -15.85 -2.34
N TRP A 332 0.88 -14.52 -2.42
CA TRP A 332 -0.30 -13.71 -2.58
C TRP A 332 -0.93 -13.81 -3.96
N VAL A 333 -0.16 -13.69 -5.03
CA VAL A 333 -0.69 -13.87 -6.39
C VAL A 333 -1.31 -15.25 -6.52
N CYS A 334 -0.67 -16.29 -5.97
CA CYS A 334 -1.24 -17.64 -5.92
C CYS A 334 -2.54 -17.69 -5.10
N THR A 335 -2.56 -17.07 -3.92
CA THR A 335 -3.73 -17.03 -3.02
C THR A 335 -4.89 -16.27 -3.66
N GLN A 336 -4.65 -15.09 -4.23
CA GLN A 336 -5.65 -14.32 -4.96
C GLN A 336 -6.15 -15.11 -6.16
N THR A 337 -5.26 -15.64 -6.99
CA THR A 337 -5.66 -16.43 -8.16
C THR A 337 -6.49 -17.64 -7.75
N TRP A 338 -6.10 -18.35 -6.69
CA TRP A 338 -6.85 -19.46 -6.13
C TRP A 338 -8.23 -19.03 -5.60
N LEU A 339 -8.32 -17.93 -4.84
CA LEU A 339 -9.58 -17.37 -4.32
C LEU A 339 -10.49 -16.91 -5.45
N VAL A 340 -9.97 -16.16 -6.41
CA VAL A 340 -10.71 -15.70 -7.60
C VAL A 340 -11.17 -16.90 -8.43
N TRP A 341 -10.33 -17.91 -8.62
CA TRP A 341 -10.71 -19.13 -9.33
C TRP A 341 -11.80 -19.89 -8.58
N ARG A 342 -11.61 -20.17 -7.28
CA ARG A 342 -12.54 -20.92 -6.43
C ARG A 342 -13.90 -20.24 -6.26
N TYR A 343 -13.92 -18.91 -6.15
CA TYR A 343 -15.16 -18.16 -5.84
C TYR A 343 -15.73 -17.35 -7.01
N GLY A 344 -14.92 -17.02 -8.01
CA GLY A 344 -15.32 -16.25 -9.19
C GLY A 344 -15.61 -17.09 -10.44
N PHE A 345 -14.92 -18.23 -10.61
CA PHE A 345 -14.92 -19.00 -11.86
C PHE A 345 -15.32 -20.49 -11.71
N SER A 346 -15.05 -21.12 -10.57
CA SER A 346 -15.24 -22.55 -10.34
C SER A 346 -16.72 -22.99 -10.37
N ALA A 347 -16.97 -24.14 -11.01
CA ALA A 347 -18.24 -24.87 -11.00
C ALA A 347 -18.64 -25.39 -9.60
N SER A 348 -17.71 -25.42 -8.63
CA SER A 348 -17.99 -25.87 -7.25
C SER A 348 -19.07 -25.05 -6.55
N ILE A 349 -19.36 -23.82 -7.00
CA ILE A 349 -20.46 -23.01 -6.48
C ILE A 349 -21.82 -23.48 -7.02
N ILE A 350 -21.86 -23.99 -8.25
CA ILE A 350 -23.08 -24.61 -8.80
C ILE A 350 -23.41 -25.83 -7.94
N GLN A 351 -22.41 -26.64 -7.66
CA GLN A 351 -22.52 -27.81 -6.79
C GLN A 351 -22.93 -27.42 -5.37
N HIS A 352 -22.31 -26.41 -4.75
CA HIS A 352 -22.70 -25.98 -3.40
C HIS A 352 -24.11 -25.36 -3.34
N ALA A 353 -24.54 -24.68 -4.41
CA ALA A 353 -25.91 -24.16 -4.52
C ALA A 353 -26.92 -25.29 -4.75
N GLU A 354 -26.53 -26.35 -5.47
CA GLU A 354 -27.32 -27.57 -5.64
C GLU A 354 -27.42 -28.35 -4.33
N ASP A 355 -26.32 -28.52 -3.59
CA ASP A 355 -26.28 -29.17 -2.27
C ASP A 355 -27.14 -28.41 -1.25
N SER A 356 -27.03 -27.08 -1.24
CA SER A 356 -27.83 -26.21 -0.35
C SER A 356 -29.31 -26.25 -0.71
N ARG A 357 -29.64 -26.38 -2.01
CA ARG A 357 -31.02 -26.61 -2.45
C ARG A 357 -31.52 -27.97 -2.01
N ALA A 358 -30.74 -29.03 -2.23
CA ALA A 358 -31.10 -30.40 -1.85
C ALA A 358 -31.35 -30.53 -0.34
N ALA A 359 -30.48 -29.94 0.48
CA ALA A 359 -30.64 -29.91 1.93
C ALA A 359 -31.92 -29.17 2.37
N LYS A 360 -32.27 -28.06 1.70
CA LYS A 360 -33.48 -27.30 2.01
C LYS A 360 -34.75 -28.04 1.59
N THR A 361 -34.74 -28.71 0.44
CA THR A 361 -35.87 -29.55 0.00
C THR A 361 -36.08 -30.70 0.97
N ALA A 362 -35.00 -31.38 1.38
CA ALA A 362 -35.06 -32.47 2.36
C ALA A 362 -35.61 -32.00 3.72
N ALA A 363 -35.23 -30.81 4.18
CA ALA A 363 -35.76 -30.23 5.42
C ALA A 363 -37.25 -29.90 5.34
N LEU A 364 -37.72 -29.34 4.21
CA LEU A 364 -39.14 -29.05 3.98
C LEU A 364 -39.99 -30.33 3.90
N ASP A 365 -39.47 -31.37 3.24
CA ASP A 365 -40.13 -32.68 3.12
C ASP A 365 -40.17 -33.45 4.45
N ALA A 366 -39.21 -33.21 5.35
CA ALA A 366 -39.24 -33.77 6.70
C ALA A 366 -40.33 -33.11 7.56
N THR A 367 -40.45 -31.78 7.50
CA THR A 367 -41.49 -31.04 8.24
C THR A 367 -42.91 -31.32 7.74
N SER A 368 -43.11 -31.64 6.45
CA SER A 368 -44.45 -31.95 5.92
C SER A 368 -44.96 -33.35 6.24
N LYS A 369 -44.12 -34.21 6.84
CA LYS A 369 -44.49 -35.56 7.29
C LYS A 369 -44.85 -35.63 8.77
N GLU A 370 -44.57 -34.58 9.53
CA GLU A 370 -44.90 -34.49 10.97
C GLU A 370 -46.25 -33.80 11.24
N ASP A 371 -46.82 -33.14 10.22
CA ASP A 371 -48.20 -32.62 10.19
C ASP A 371 -49.12 -33.61 9.46
#